data_AF-A0A554S8Y7-F1
#
_entry.id   AF-A0A554S8Y7-F1
#
_cell.length_a   1.000
_cell.length_b   1.000
_cell.length_c   1.000
_cell.angle_alpha   90.00
_cell.angle_beta   90.00
_cell.angle_gamma   90.00
#
_symmetry.space_group_name_H-M   'P 1'
#
loop_
_entity.id
_entity.type
_entity.pdbx_description
1 polymer ?
#
loop_
_entity_poly.entity_id
_entity_poly.type
_entity_poly.pdbx_seq_one_letter_code
_entity_poly.pdbx_strand_id
1 'polypeptide(L)'
;MTVPNYRTTPARAEALAELYVAIGRADDKGEVVPCVASSSGWWLSDDAEEQEAAAWRCMQCPVITSCAGYIEHHGELAGVWAGITQGDRTKRTRKTGEPS
;
A
#
# COMPACT_ATOMS: atom_id res chain seq x y z
N MET A 1 5.71 17.66 -19.75
CA MET A 1 5.66 16.76 -18.59
C MET A 1 4.32 16.05 -18.63
N THR A 2 4.31 14.79 -19.05
CA THR A 2 3.06 14.00 -19.15
C THR A 2 2.75 13.46 -17.77
N VAL A 3 1.72 14.03 -17.11
CA VAL A 3 1.20 13.46 -15.87
C VAL A 3 0.62 12.08 -16.23
N PRO A 4 1.04 10.98 -15.60
CA PRO A 4 0.41 9.68 -15.84
C PRO A 4 -1.09 9.83 -15.58
N ASN A 5 -1.91 9.40 -16.53
CA ASN A 5 -3.36 9.38 -16.35
C ASN A 5 -3.69 8.32 -15.30
N TYR A 6 -3.79 8.72 -14.03
CA TYR A 6 -4.35 7.91 -12.95
C TYR A 6 -5.86 7.78 -13.18
N ARG A 7 -6.28 7.07 -14.22
CA ARG A 7 -7.68 6.74 -14.41
C ARG A 7 -8.04 5.69 -13.36
N THR A 8 -8.75 6.11 -12.32
CA THR A 8 -9.49 5.20 -11.45
C THR A 8 -10.49 4.44 -12.32
N THR A 9 -10.18 3.18 -12.62
CA THR A 9 -11.15 2.29 -13.27
C THR A 9 -12.22 1.86 -12.26
N PRO A 10 -13.41 1.44 -12.69
CA PRO A 10 -14.42 0.89 -11.78
C PRO A 10 -13.87 -0.24 -10.90
N ALA A 11 -13.14 -1.18 -11.50
CA ALA A 11 -12.51 -2.28 -10.78
C ALA A 11 -11.52 -1.80 -9.69
N ARG A 12 -10.71 -0.78 -9.98
CA ARG A 12 -9.80 -0.19 -8.99
C ARG A 12 -10.57 0.51 -7.86
N ALA A 13 -11.66 1.22 -8.18
CA ALA A 13 -12.50 1.86 -7.19
C ALA A 13 -13.16 0.83 -6.26
N GLU A 14 -13.67 -0.26 -6.81
CA GLU A 14 -14.29 -1.36 -6.07
C GLU A 14 -13.28 -2.04 -5.14
N ALA A 15 -12.11 -2.42 -5.66
CA ALA A 15 -11.06 -3.04 -4.85
C ALA A 15 -10.56 -2.11 -3.72
N LEU A 16 -10.45 -0.81 -3.99
CA LEU A 16 -10.09 0.17 -2.96
C LEU A 16 -11.21 0.32 -1.91
N ALA A 17 -12.47 0.30 -2.32
CA ALA A 17 -13.61 0.34 -1.42
C ALA A 17 -13.66 -0.92 -0.53
N GLU A 18 -13.37 -2.10 -1.07
CA GLU A 18 -13.25 -3.34 -0.29
C GLU A 18 -12.14 -3.25 0.76
N LEU A 19 -10.97 -2.70 0.39
CA LEU A 19 -9.89 -2.44 1.34
C LEU A 19 -10.33 -1.47 2.46
N TYR A 20 -11.02 -0.38 2.10
CA TYR A 20 -11.55 0.55 3.11
C TYR A 20 -12.60 -0.09 4.03
N VAL A 21 -13.45 -0.98 3.51
CA VAL A 21 -14.38 -1.77 4.34
C VAL A 21 -13.62 -2.68 5.31
N ALA A 22 -12.54 -3.33 4.86
CA ALA A 22 -11.72 -4.15 5.74
C ALA A 22 -11.05 -3.32 6.86
N ILE A 23 -10.55 -2.13 6.53
CA ILE A 23 -10.01 -1.17 7.51
C ILE A 23 -11.08 -0.78 8.53
N GLY A 24 -12.27 -0.37 8.07
CA GLY A 24 -13.36 0.00 8.96
C GLY A 24 -13.78 -1.13 9.90
N ARG A 25 -13.85 -2.37 9.40
CA ARG A 25 -14.16 -3.54 10.24
C ARG A 25 -13.09 -3.85 11.29
N ALA A 26 -11.82 -3.57 11.01
CA ALA A 26 -10.75 -3.71 12.00
C ALA A 26 -10.87 -2.63 13.08
N ASP A 27 -11.14 -1.39 12.67
CA ASP A 27 -11.38 -0.26 13.57
C ASP A 27 -12.60 -0.49 14.48
N ASP A 28 -13.72 -0.98 13.93
CA ASP A 28 -14.94 -1.33 14.68
C ASP A 28 -14.70 -2.40 15.77
N LYS A 29 -13.67 -3.24 15.60
CA LYS A 29 -13.24 -4.26 16.58
C LYS A 29 -12.23 -3.73 17.59
N GLY A 30 -11.78 -2.49 17.46
CA GLY A 30 -10.69 -1.91 18.25
C GLY A 30 -9.31 -2.45 17.87
N GLU A 31 -9.16 -3.06 16.68
CA GLU A 31 -7.87 -3.51 16.18
C GLU A 31 -7.10 -2.33 15.56
N VAL A 32 -5.79 -2.28 15.80
CA VAL A 32 -4.97 -1.17 15.30
C VAL A 32 -4.57 -1.40 13.85
N VAL A 33 -5.01 -0.51 12.96
CA VAL A 33 -4.52 -0.39 11.59
C VAL A 33 -3.43 0.71 11.55
N PRO A 34 -2.13 0.36 11.48
CA PRO A 34 -1.04 1.32 11.74
C PRO A 34 -1.02 2.54 10.81
N CYS A 35 -1.39 2.37 9.54
CA CYS A 35 -1.41 3.47 8.56
C CYS A 35 -2.55 4.47 8.77
N VAL A 36 -3.57 4.10 9.56
CA VAL A 36 -4.71 4.98 9.91
C VAL A 36 -4.54 5.53 11.32
N ALA A 37 -4.04 4.71 12.25
CA ALA A 37 -3.88 5.06 13.65
C ALA A 37 -2.64 5.93 13.93
N SER A 38 -1.65 5.94 13.04
CA SER A 38 -0.43 6.75 13.23
C SER A 38 -0.61 8.17 12.71
N SER A 39 -0.11 9.14 13.48
CA SER A 39 0.05 10.52 13.01
C SER A 39 1.36 10.76 12.25
N SER A 40 2.27 9.77 12.19
CA SER A 40 3.52 9.91 11.45
C SER A 40 3.25 9.80 9.95
N GLY A 41 3.74 10.78 9.17
CA GLY A 41 3.59 10.80 7.70
C GLY A 41 4.36 9.71 6.96
N TRP A 42 4.94 8.74 7.67
CA TRP A 42 5.89 7.74 7.16
C TRP A 42 5.35 6.88 6.02
N TRP A 43 4.05 6.57 6.01
CA TRP A 43 3.42 5.78 4.95
C TRP A 43 3.40 6.48 3.59
N LEU A 44 3.53 7.81 3.58
CA LEU A 44 3.52 8.65 2.38
C LEU A 44 4.84 9.41 2.18
N SER A 45 5.82 9.23 3.07
CA SER A 45 7.12 9.89 2.97
C SER A 45 7.92 9.36 1.79
N ASP A 46 8.78 10.19 1.21
CA ASP A 46 9.78 9.79 0.22
C ASP A 46 11.10 9.33 0.89
N ASP A 47 11.24 9.51 2.21
CA ASP A 47 12.42 9.06 2.97
C ASP A 47 12.42 7.52 3.13
N ALA A 48 13.54 6.90 2.79
CA ALA A 48 13.66 5.45 2.77
C ALA A 48 13.57 4.82 4.17
N GLU A 49 14.17 5.46 5.18
CA GLU A 49 14.15 4.95 6.56
C GLU A 49 12.74 5.06 7.16
N GLU A 50 12.03 6.15 6.88
CA GLU A 50 10.63 6.31 7.27
C GLU A 50 9.73 5.27 6.59
N GLN A 51 9.92 5.02 5.29
CA GLN A 51 9.18 3.98 4.58
C GLN A 51 9.47 2.58 5.14
N GLU A 52 10.72 2.26 5.47
CA GLU A 52 11.10 0.98 6.09
C GLU A 52 10.45 0.82 7.47
N ALA A 53 10.45 1.87 8.29
CA ALA A 53 9.80 1.87 9.60
C ALA A 53 8.27 1.71 9.51
N ALA A 54 7.64 2.30 8.49
CA ALA A 54 6.22 2.09 8.18
C ALA A 54 5.95 0.67 7.67
N ALA A 55 6.81 0.13 6.80
CA ALA A 55 6.70 -1.23 6.28
C ALA A 55 6.79 -2.26 7.41
N TRP A 56 7.72 -2.08 8.35
CA TRP A 56 7.85 -2.95 9.51
C TRP A 56 6.59 -2.92 10.39
N ARG A 57 5.99 -1.75 10.61
CA ARG A 57 4.70 -1.63 11.33
C ARG A 57 3.56 -2.38 10.66
N CYS A 58 3.56 -2.47 9.32
CA CYS A 58 2.53 -3.20 8.61
C CYS A 58 2.52 -4.70 8.93
N MET A 59 3.63 -5.28 9.39
CA MET A 59 3.75 -6.73 9.61
C MET A 59 2.82 -7.29 10.68
N GLN A 60 2.24 -6.43 11.54
CA GLN A 60 1.25 -6.79 12.55
C GLN A 60 -0.15 -6.26 12.21
N CYS A 61 -0.34 -5.73 10.99
CA CYS A 61 -1.59 -5.11 10.57
C CYS A 61 -2.66 -6.18 10.31
N PRO A 62 -3.86 -6.08 10.93
CA PRO A 62 -4.94 -7.06 10.74
C PRO A 62 -5.46 -7.12 9.31
N VAL A 63 -5.28 -6.04 8.53
CA VAL A 63 -5.74 -5.93 7.14
C VAL A 63 -4.63 -6.15 6.11
N ILE A 64 -3.45 -6.67 6.51
CA ILE A 64 -2.30 -6.83 5.62
C ILE A 64 -2.64 -7.69 4.38
N THR A 65 -3.44 -8.74 4.54
CA THR A 65 -3.86 -9.61 3.44
C THR A 65 -4.76 -8.88 2.45
N SER A 66 -5.73 -8.09 2.91
CA SER A 66 -6.59 -7.30 2.02
C SER A 66 -5.80 -6.20 1.31
N CYS A 67 -4.84 -5.57 2.01
CA CYS A 67 -3.93 -4.60 1.42
C CYS A 67 -3.03 -5.24 0.35
N ALA A 68 -2.55 -6.46 0.59
CA ALA A 68 -1.76 -7.24 -0.37
C ALA A 68 -2.57 -7.59 -1.63
N GLY A 69 -3.83 -8.02 -1.46
CA GLY A 69 -4.72 -8.30 -2.60
C GLY A 69 -4.96 -7.06 -3.48
N TYR A 70 -5.15 -5.89 -2.87
CA TYR A 70 -5.27 -4.64 -3.64
C TYR A 70 -4.01 -4.33 -4.44
N ILE A 71 -2.83 -4.36 -3.79
CA ILE A 71 -1.57 -3.94 -4.44
C ILE A 71 -1.08 -4.94 -5.50
N GLU A 72 -1.46 -6.22 -5.40
CA GLU A 72 -1.16 -7.24 -6.41
C GLU A 72 -1.83 -6.91 -7.76
N HIS A 73 -3.06 -6.41 -7.73
CA HIS A 73 -3.83 -6.08 -8.93
C HIS A 73 -3.75 -4.61 -9.34
N HIS A 74 -3.43 -3.72 -8.40
CA HIS A 74 -3.45 -2.28 -8.59
C HIS A 74 -2.17 -1.64 -8.02
N GLY A 75 -1.07 -1.76 -8.76
CA GLY A 75 0.24 -1.23 -8.35
C GLY A 75 0.22 0.28 -8.08
N GLU A 76 0.37 0.66 -6.81
CA GLU A 76 0.49 2.06 -6.38
C GLU A 76 1.92 2.57 -6.52
N LEU A 77 2.06 3.73 -7.16
CA LEU A 77 3.34 4.31 -7.52
C LEU A 77 4.08 4.94 -6.34
N ALA A 78 3.41 5.19 -5.22
CA ALA A 78 3.96 5.88 -4.07
C ALA A 78 3.54 5.21 -2.75
N GLY A 79 4.27 5.53 -1.68
CA GLY A 79 3.97 5.13 -0.31
C GLY A 79 4.20 3.65 0.00
N VAL A 80 3.89 3.29 1.24
CA VAL A 80 4.06 1.93 1.78
C VAL A 80 2.73 1.18 1.75
N TRP A 81 2.75 0.00 1.12
CA TRP A 81 1.56 -0.84 0.95
C TRP A 81 1.90 -2.29 1.28
N ALA A 82 1.06 -2.95 2.06
CA ALA A 82 1.21 -4.37 2.43
C ALA A 82 2.62 -4.72 2.95
N GLY A 83 3.23 -3.82 3.74
CA GLY A 83 4.59 -4.01 4.27
C GLY A 83 5.70 -3.88 3.23
N ILE A 84 5.43 -3.27 2.09
CA ILE A 84 6.37 -3.12 0.99
C ILE A 84 6.56 -1.62 0.70
N THR A 85 7.81 -1.19 0.64
CA THR A 85 8.19 0.18 0.27
C THR A 85 7.97 0.45 -1.23
N GLN A 86 7.95 1.72 -1.61
CA GLN A 86 7.93 2.11 -3.02
C GLN A 86 9.17 1.59 -3.76
N GLY A 87 10.34 1.68 -3.10
CA GLY A 87 11.61 1.20 -3.63
C GLY A 87 11.60 -0.29 -3.95
N ASP A 88 11.00 -1.12 -3.08
CA ASP A 88 10.90 -2.56 -3.30
C ASP A 88 9.97 -2.92 -4.45
N ARG A 89 8.82 -2.21 -4.58
CA ARG A 89 7.92 -2.41 -5.72
C ARG A 89 8.61 -2.07 -7.05
N THR A 90 9.37 -0.99 -7.09
CA THR A 90 10.13 -0.57 -8.28
C THR A 90 11.22 -1.57 -8.67
N LYS A 91 11.91 -2.16 -7.68
CA LYS A 91 12.92 -3.20 -7.95
C LYS A 91 12.30 -4.48 -8.53
N ARG A 92 11.10 -4.86 -8.07
CA ARG A 92 10.40 -6.06 -8.56
C ARG A 92 9.94 -5.92 -10.01
N THR A 93 9.37 -4.79 -10.38
CA THR A 93 8.94 -4.55 -11.78
C THR A 93 10.13 -4.56 -12.74
N ARG A 94 11.29 -4.03 -12.33
CA ARG A 94 12.52 -4.07 -13.14
C ARG A 94 13.01 -5.50 -13.39
N LYS A 95 12.96 -6.39 -12.39
CA LYS A 95 13.37 -7.79 -12.55
C LYS A 95 12.45 -8.59 -13.50
N THR A 96 11.17 -8.26 -13.57
CA THR A 96 10.22 -8.92 -14.47
C THR A 96 10.35 -8.45 -15.93
N GLY A 97 10.96 -7.28 -16.17
CA GLY A 97 11.11 -6.69 -17.51
C GLY A 97 12.44 -6.97 -18.22
N GLU A 98 13.35 -7.75 -17.64
CA GLU A 98 14.64 -8.09 -18.26
C GLU A 98 14.52 -9.45 -18.98
N PRO A 99 14.49 -9.50 -20.32
CA PRO A 99 14.47 -10.77 -21.05
C PRO A 99 15.84 -11.44 -20.96
N SER A 100 15.86 -12.72 -20.54
CA SER A 100 16.97 -13.64 -20.85
C SER A 100 16.96 -14.03 -22.32
#